data_AF-A0A833RQC4-F1
#
_entry.id   AF-A0A833RQC4-F1
#
_cell.length_a   1.000
_cell.length_b   1.000
_cell.length_c   1.000
_cell.angle_alpha   90.00
_cell.angle_beta   90.00
_cell.angle_gamma   90.00
#
_symmetry.space_group_name_H-M   'P 1'
#
loop_
_entity.id
_entity.type
_entity.pdbx_description
1 polymer ?
#
loop_
_entity_poly.entity_id
_entity_poly.type
_entity_poly.pdbx_seq_one_letter_code
_entity_poly.pdbx_strand_id
1 'polypeptide(L)'
;MTHHVLGDKLDVHTGGVDLRFPHHNNEIAQCEAHNHGPQCGHDEEWCNHFVHFGHLYIRGRKMSKSLKNFISVRDFLAEGHTADHFRLFCLQFKYRASLVYSEDRVRDAEATAGRLRGFLRSVVAYGSGHDMSSSSHTETLETKSKRCEQVDLELLDALFETRALVDAALLDDLDTPRALSLVLELVSRGNAYLLAQRGDSGAPDEVLISLTGYVLEVLELFGLEGLHSEFSAMLRRRFTAFGHSETQRELDGRHELVSRDDQEALIRSLLKFRASVREEALRDPKQPGNARVLALCDALRNEELPQLGIQIEDLAPGRSVFKLLSRAEREAETEDKATTADNKTHALKQKQQEFEALMQISPSQFFQKAPEFANRFDTFDADGFPSHEDGEPLSKSQSKKLAKKLAKHEKSYAKFWESRRQ
;
A
#
# COMPACT_ATOMS: atom_id res chain seq x y z
N MET A 1 -42.19 -24.74 -21.10
CA MET A 1 -41.47 -24.28 -19.90
C MET A 1 -41.92 -22.89 -19.53
N THR A 2 -41.73 -21.90 -20.42
CA THR A 2 -42.13 -20.50 -20.21
C THR A 2 -43.56 -20.35 -19.71
N HIS A 3 -44.53 -20.95 -20.40
CA HIS A 3 -45.94 -20.95 -19.99
C HIS A 3 -46.20 -21.49 -18.57
N HIS A 4 -45.43 -22.50 -18.14
CA HIS A 4 -45.64 -23.10 -16.82
C HIS A 4 -45.13 -22.21 -15.68
N VAL A 5 -44.12 -21.38 -15.96
CA VAL A 5 -43.46 -20.53 -14.96
C VAL A 5 -44.03 -19.12 -14.95
N LEU A 6 -44.26 -18.56 -16.14
CA LEU A 6 -44.63 -17.15 -16.34
C LEU A 6 -46.10 -16.97 -16.74
N GLY A 7 -46.82 -18.08 -16.96
CA GLY A 7 -48.20 -18.06 -17.43
C GLY A 7 -48.29 -17.75 -18.92
N ASP A 8 -49.48 -17.32 -19.32
CA ASP A 8 -49.90 -17.29 -20.72
C ASP A 8 -49.37 -16.06 -21.47
N LYS A 9 -48.78 -15.10 -20.75
CA LYS A 9 -48.31 -13.81 -21.25
C LYS A 9 -46.93 -13.45 -20.71
N LEU A 10 -46.09 -12.88 -21.56
CA LEU A 10 -44.79 -12.30 -21.23
C LEU A 10 -44.74 -10.81 -21.57
N ASP A 11 -44.12 -10.02 -20.69
CA ASP A 11 -43.82 -8.63 -21.04
C ASP A 11 -42.59 -8.54 -21.95
N VAL A 12 -41.52 -9.27 -21.62
CA VAL A 12 -40.25 -9.22 -22.35
C VAL A 12 -39.69 -10.63 -22.56
N HIS A 13 -39.43 -10.97 -23.82
CA HIS A 13 -38.69 -12.18 -24.21
C HIS A 13 -37.40 -11.81 -24.94
N THR A 14 -36.30 -12.50 -24.66
CA THR A 14 -34.96 -12.07 -25.11
C THR A 14 -34.16 -13.19 -25.76
N GLY A 15 -33.17 -12.83 -26.58
CA GLY A 15 -32.26 -13.81 -27.17
C GLY A 15 -31.24 -13.20 -28.12
N GLY A 16 -30.32 -14.01 -28.65
CA GLY A 16 -29.46 -13.57 -29.74
C GLY A 16 -30.28 -13.25 -31.00
N VAL A 17 -29.80 -12.35 -31.85
CA VAL A 17 -30.49 -11.99 -33.11
C VAL A 17 -30.68 -13.18 -34.06
N ASP A 18 -29.86 -14.22 -33.94
CA ASP A 18 -30.05 -15.49 -34.66
C ASP A 18 -31.24 -16.31 -34.18
N LEU A 19 -31.71 -16.09 -32.95
CA LEU A 19 -32.91 -16.73 -32.44
C LEU A 19 -34.19 -16.10 -32.98
N ARG A 20 -34.12 -14.88 -33.54
CA ARG A 20 -35.28 -14.22 -34.14
C ARG A 20 -36.00 -15.11 -35.15
N PHE A 21 -35.24 -15.79 -36.01
CA PHE A 21 -35.77 -16.78 -36.94
C PHE A 21 -34.82 -17.97 -37.09
N PRO A 22 -35.32 -19.22 -37.06
CA PRO A 22 -36.73 -19.60 -36.93
C PRO A 22 -37.21 -19.73 -35.48
N HIS A 23 -36.31 -19.66 -34.49
CA HIS A 23 -36.59 -20.11 -33.12
C HIS A 23 -37.74 -19.33 -32.44
N HIS A 24 -37.59 -18.04 -32.19
CA HIS A 24 -38.62 -17.23 -31.54
C HIS A 24 -39.89 -17.13 -32.40
N ASN A 25 -39.77 -17.17 -33.72
CA ASN A 25 -40.94 -17.24 -34.60
C ASN A 25 -41.76 -18.51 -34.37
N ASN A 26 -41.09 -19.66 -34.22
CA ASN A 26 -41.75 -20.91 -33.88
C ASN A 26 -42.31 -20.89 -32.45
N GLU A 27 -41.64 -20.24 -31.50
CA GLU A 27 -42.15 -20.09 -30.13
C GLU A 27 -43.44 -19.27 -30.11
N ILE A 28 -43.48 -18.13 -30.82
CA ILE A 28 -44.70 -17.33 -31.00
C ILE A 28 -45.81 -18.21 -31.58
N ALA A 29 -45.55 -18.89 -32.71
CA ALA A 29 -46.55 -19.74 -33.35
C ALA A 29 -47.07 -20.86 -32.43
N GLN A 30 -46.21 -21.47 -31.61
CA GLN A 30 -46.60 -22.53 -30.68
C GLN A 30 -47.42 -21.98 -29.50
N CYS A 31 -46.97 -20.88 -28.89
CA CYS A 31 -47.61 -20.30 -27.73
C CYS A 31 -48.94 -19.65 -28.09
N GLU A 32 -49.02 -18.89 -29.19
CA GLU A 32 -50.28 -18.30 -29.63
C GLU A 32 -51.29 -19.37 -30.07
N ALA A 33 -50.85 -20.39 -30.81
CA ALA A 33 -51.75 -21.49 -31.17
C ALA A 33 -52.31 -22.24 -29.94
N HIS A 34 -51.54 -22.31 -28.85
CA HIS A 34 -52.02 -22.86 -27.59
C HIS A 34 -53.00 -21.92 -26.88
N ASN A 35 -52.65 -20.63 -26.74
CA ASN A 35 -53.47 -19.62 -26.06
C ASN A 35 -54.84 -19.44 -26.71
N HIS A 36 -54.86 -19.28 -28.05
CA HIS A 36 -56.09 -19.16 -28.84
C HIS A 36 -56.77 -20.50 -29.10
N GLY A 37 -56.16 -21.60 -28.66
CA GLY A 37 -56.71 -22.94 -28.80
C GLY A 37 -57.95 -23.14 -27.91
N PRO A 38 -58.83 -24.10 -28.25
CA PRO A 38 -60.06 -24.38 -27.50
C PRO A 38 -59.83 -24.85 -26.05
N GLN A 39 -58.58 -25.12 -25.68
CA GLN A 39 -58.18 -25.58 -24.35
C GLN A 39 -57.87 -24.43 -23.37
N CYS A 40 -57.40 -23.28 -23.86
CA CYS A 40 -57.14 -22.09 -23.05
C CYS A 40 -58.21 -21.02 -23.29
N GLY A 41 -58.57 -20.74 -24.55
CA GLY A 41 -59.64 -19.79 -24.88
C GLY A 41 -59.31 -18.33 -24.57
N HIS A 42 -58.03 -17.98 -24.50
CA HIS A 42 -57.55 -16.61 -24.27
C HIS A 42 -57.26 -15.96 -25.63
N ASP A 43 -57.70 -14.71 -25.81
CA ASP A 43 -57.49 -13.95 -27.05
C ASP A 43 -56.33 -12.95 -26.93
N GLU A 44 -55.34 -13.26 -26.10
CA GLU A 44 -54.22 -12.39 -25.80
C GLU A 44 -52.93 -12.81 -26.52
N GLU A 45 -52.21 -11.82 -27.05
CA GLU A 45 -50.85 -11.98 -27.59
C GLU A 45 -49.92 -12.58 -26.54
N TRP A 46 -49.04 -13.50 -26.96
CA TRP A 46 -48.15 -14.20 -26.02
C TRP A 46 -47.08 -13.29 -25.42
N CYS A 47 -46.50 -12.34 -26.18
CA CYS A 47 -45.42 -11.49 -25.68
C CYS A 47 -45.42 -10.07 -26.27
N ASN A 48 -45.32 -9.05 -25.41
CA ASN A 48 -45.35 -7.63 -25.81
C ASN A 48 -44.05 -7.17 -26.49
N HIS A 49 -42.89 -7.59 -25.97
CA HIS A 49 -41.60 -7.08 -26.42
C HIS A 49 -40.56 -8.19 -26.62
N PHE A 50 -39.98 -8.23 -27.83
CA PHE A 50 -38.82 -9.07 -28.13
C PHE A 50 -37.54 -8.24 -28.20
N VAL A 51 -36.57 -8.57 -27.34
CA VAL A 51 -35.28 -7.88 -27.27
C VAL A 51 -34.17 -8.81 -27.79
N HIS A 52 -33.56 -8.45 -28.92
CA HIS A 52 -32.52 -9.26 -29.55
C HIS A 52 -31.13 -8.61 -29.46
N PHE A 53 -30.15 -9.39 -29.01
CA PHE A 53 -28.75 -8.98 -28.90
C PHE A 53 -27.99 -9.24 -30.19
N GLY A 54 -27.15 -8.29 -30.59
CA GLY A 54 -26.32 -8.39 -31.80
C GLY A 54 -25.28 -9.50 -31.72
N HIS A 55 -24.70 -9.85 -32.87
CA HIS A 55 -23.65 -10.88 -32.92
C HIS A 55 -22.28 -10.34 -32.50
N LEU A 56 -21.47 -11.21 -31.93
CA LEU A 56 -20.04 -10.99 -31.75
C LEU A 56 -19.27 -11.53 -32.97
N TYR A 57 -18.39 -10.72 -33.53
CA TYR A 57 -17.51 -11.03 -34.64
C TYR A 57 -16.06 -10.99 -34.18
N ILE A 58 -15.21 -11.83 -34.78
CA ILE A 58 -13.75 -11.76 -34.64
C ILE A 58 -13.13 -11.84 -36.03
N ARG A 59 -12.20 -10.93 -36.33
CA ARG A 59 -11.52 -10.85 -37.64
C ARG A 59 -12.49 -10.88 -38.82
N GLY A 60 -13.60 -10.14 -38.71
CA GLY A 60 -14.63 -10.01 -39.74
C GLY A 60 -15.54 -11.23 -39.94
N ARG A 61 -15.46 -12.27 -39.08
CA ARG A 61 -16.35 -13.45 -39.13
C ARG A 61 -17.14 -13.59 -37.84
N LYS A 62 -18.39 -14.05 -37.93
CA LYS A 62 -19.21 -14.36 -36.74
C LYS A 62 -18.46 -15.35 -35.87
N MET A 63 -18.36 -15.07 -34.58
CA MET A 63 -17.76 -15.98 -33.61
C MET A 63 -18.67 -17.20 -33.44
N SER A 64 -18.17 -18.40 -33.71
CA SER A 64 -18.93 -19.63 -33.52
C SER A 64 -18.05 -20.83 -33.18
N LYS A 65 -18.62 -21.78 -32.43
CA LYS A 65 -17.95 -23.05 -32.12
C LYS A 65 -17.63 -23.86 -33.38
N SER A 66 -18.52 -23.83 -34.38
CA SER A 66 -18.34 -24.56 -35.64
C SER A 66 -17.19 -24.01 -36.49
N LEU A 67 -16.99 -22.70 -36.49
CA LEU A 67 -15.89 -22.03 -37.19
C LEU A 67 -14.58 -22.05 -36.39
N LYS A 68 -14.61 -22.54 -35.13
CA LYS A 68 -13.47 -22.58 -34.20
C LYS A 68 -12.77 -21.23 -34.05
N ASN A 69 -13.50 -20.13 -34.24
CA ASN A 69 -13.00 -18.75 -34.19
C ASN A 69 -13.58 -18.04 -32.97
N PHE A 70 -13.43 -18.63 -31.79
CA PHE A 70 -13.91 -18.04 -30.55
C PHE A 70 -12.80 -17.99 -29.52
N ILE A 71 -12.92 -17.04 -28.61
CA ILE A 71 -12.10 -16.96 -27.41
C ILE A 71 -13.03 -17.34 -26.27
N SER A 72 -12.65 -18.33 -25.48
CA SER A 72 -13.46 -18.68 -24.32
C SER A 72 -13.25 -17.66 -23.21
N VAL A 73 -14.23 -17.51 -22.33
CA VAL A 73 -14.07 -16.66 -21.13
C VAL A 73 -12.86 -17.09 -20.31
N ARG A 74 -12.56 -18.39 -20.26
CA ARG A 74 -11.38 -18.92 -19.56
C ARG A 74 -10.08 -18.41 -20.20
N ASP A 75 -9.99 -18.46 -21.54
CA ASP A 75 -8.79 -18.02 -22.25
C ASP A 75 -8.60 -16.51 -22.10
N PHE A 76 -9.69 -15.74 -22.23
CA PHE A 76 -9.69 -14.29 -22.01
C PHE A 76 -9.15 -13.92 -20.61
N LEU A 77 -9.57 -14.63 -19.57
CA LEU A 77 -9.07 -14.41 -18.21
C LEU A 77 -7.61 -14.89 -18.02
N ALA A 78 -7.22 -15.97 -18.68
CA ALA A 78 -5.86 -16.52 -18.61
C ALA A 78 -4.81 -15.58 -19.23
N GLU A 79 -5.22 -14.74 -20.19
CA GLU A 79 -4.38 -13.71 -20.82
C GLU A 79 -4.15 -12.48 -19.92
N GLY A 80 -4.74 -12.43 -18.72
CA GLY A 80 -4.55 -11.37 -17.74
C GLY A 80 -5.65 -10.31 -17.72
N HIS A 81 -6.69 -10.46 -18.55
CA HIS A 81 -7.86 -9.60 -18.50
C HIS A 81 -8.80 -9.97 -17.34
N THR A 82 -9.59 -9.02 -16.87
CA THR A 82 -10.59 -9.23 -15.81
C THR A 82 -11.99 -9.35 -16.39
N ALA A 83 -12.93 -9.91 -15.62
CA ALA A 83 -14.35 -9.93 -16.01
C ALA A 83 -14.90 -8.51 -16.28
N ASP A 84 -14.41 -7.52 -15.53
CA ASP A 84 -14.81 -6.12 -15.71
C ASP A 84 -14.24 -5.51 -17.00
N HIS A 85 -13.07 -5.95 -17.47
CA HIS A 85 -12.56 -5.54 -18.79
C HIS A 85 -13.52 -6.01 -19.89
N PHE A 86 -14.03 -7.25 -19.80
CA PHE A 86 -15.00 -7.75 -20.77
C PHE A 86 -16.34 -7.01 -20.68
N ARG A 87 -16.84 -6.76 -19.46
CA ARG A 87 -18.09 -5.99 -19.27
C ARG A 87 -17.97 -4.56 -19.78
N LEU A 88 -16.88 -3.86 -19.47
CA LEU A 88 -16.60 -2.52 -20.00
C LEU A 88 -16.47 -2.51 -21.52
N PHE A 89 -15.90 -3.56 -22.12
CA PHE A 89 -15.90 -3.71 -23.57
C PHE A 89 -17.33 -3.79 -24.11
N CYS A 90 -18.21 -4.60 -23.53
CA CYS A 90 -19.61 -4.71 -23.96
C CYS A 90 -20.40 -3.41 -23.77
N LEU A 91 -20.21 -2.70 -22.65
CA LEU A 91 -20.91 -1.45 -22.31
C LEU A 91 -20.59 -0.30 -23.28
N GLN A 92 -19.51 -0.38 -24.06
CA GLN A 92 -19.17 0.61 -25.08
C GLN A 92 -20.07 0.56 -26.33
N PHE A 93 -20.96 -0.43 -26.42
CA PHE A 93 -21.83 -0.61 -27.57
C PHE A 93 -23.29 -0.87 -27.16
N LYS A 94 -24.25 -0.39 -27.96
CA LYS A 94 -25.66 -0.72 -27.77
C LYS A 94 -25.87 -2.22 -27.92
N TYR A 95 -26.73 -2.81 -27.10
CA TYR A 95 -26.96 -4.27 -27.07
C TYR A 95 -27.40 -4.86 -28.42
N ARG A 96 -28.13 -4.08 -29.22
CA ARG A 96 -28.61 -4.45 -30.57
C ARG A 96 -27.52 -4.40 -31.65
N ALA A 97 -26.38 -3.77 -31.37
CA ALA A 97 -25.29 -3.63 -32.33
C ALA A 97 -24.50 -4.93 -32.45
N SER A 98 -24.03 -5.23 -33.67
CA SER A 98 -23.04 -6.28 -33.86
C SER A 98 -21.68 -5.80 -33.36
N LEU A 99 -21.08 -6.56 -32.45
CA LEU A 99 -19.80 -6.26 -31.81
C LEU A 99 -18.67 -6.88 -32.61
N VAL A 100 -17.56 -6.17 -32.74
CA VAL A 100 -16.31 -6.73 -33.26
C VAL A 100 -15.32 -6.82 -32.13
N TYR A 101 -15.00 -8.05 -31.73
CA TYR A 101 -13.92 -8.33 -30.82
C TYR A 101 -12.56 -8.03 -31.48
N SER A 102 -11.75 -7.23 -30.81
CA SER A 102 -10.33 -7.06 -31.10
C SER A 102 -9.58 -6.69 -29.82
N GLU A 103 -8.28 -7.00 -29.79
CA GLU A 103 -7.39 -6.60 -28.70
C GLU A 103 -7.37 -5.09 -28.45
N ASP A 104 -7.53 -4.29 -29.50
CA ASP A 104 -7.60 -2.82 -29.34
C ASP A 104 -8.84 -2.41 -28.53
N ARG A 105 -10.00 -3.06 -28.76
CA ARG A 105 -11.23 -2.75 -28.02
C ARG A 105 -11.17 -3.22 -26.57
N VAL A 106 -10.47 -4.31 -26.30
CA VAL A 106 -10.20 -4.76 -24.93
C VAL A 106 -9.29 -3.74 -24.23
N ARG A 107 -8.22 -3.29 -24.90
CA ARG A 107 -7.34 -2.23 -24.37
C ARG A 107 -8.09 -0.91 -24.09
N ASP A 108 -9.04 -0.52 -24.93
CA ASP A 108 -9.91 0.65 -24.67
C ASP A 108 -10.73 0.48 -23.38
N ALA A 109 -11.23 -0.74 -23.12
CA ALA A 109 -11.93 -1.08 -21.89
C ALA A 109 -11.01 -1.04 -20.67
N GLU A 110 -9.78 -1.54 -20.78
CA GLU A 110 -8.75 -1.45 -19.73
C GLU A 110 -8.37 -0.01 -19.41
N ALA A 111 -8.19 0.83 -20.43
CA ALA A 111 -7.92 2.25 -20.26
C ALA A 111 -9.10 2.94 -19.54
N THR A 112 -10.33 2.52 -19.82
CA THR A 112 -11.52 3.01 -19.12
C THR A 112 -11.54 2.61 -17.65
N ALA A 113 -11.25 1.35 -17.33
CA ALA A 113 -11.06 0.91 -15.95
C ALA A 113 -9.94 1.69 -15.24
N GLY A 114 -8.83 1.94 -15.94
CA GLY A 114 -7.70 2.73 -15.45
C GLY A 114 -8.07 4.18 -15.11
N ARG A 115 -8.91 4.83 -15.94
CA ARG A 115 -9.43 6.18 -15.67
C ARG A 115 -10.28 6.24 -14.41
N LEU A 116 -11.20 5.29 -14.25
CA LEU A 116 -12.03 5.15 -13.05
C LEU A 116 -11.15 4.94 -11.81
N ARG A 117 -10.20 4.00 -11.89
CA ARG A 117 -9.25 3.72 -10.81
C ARG A 117 -8.39 4.93 -10.45
N GLY A 118 -7.92 5.68 -11.46
CA GLY A 118 -7.13 6.90 -11.27
C GLY A 118 -7.89 7.99 -10.51
N PHE A 119 -9.18 8.15 -10.78
CA PHE A 119 -10.03 9.07 -10.03
C PHE A 119 -10.19 8.64 -8.57
N LEU A 120 -10.52 7.39 -8.31
CA LEU A 120 -10.67 6.90 -6.93
C LEU A 120 -9.35 6.99 -6.15
N ARG A 121 -8.21 6.71 -6.80
CA ARG A 121 -6.88 6.94 -6.20
C ARG A 121 -6.65 8.41 -5.87
N SER A 122 -7.09 9.31 -6.74
CA SER A 122 -6.98 10.75 -6.51
C SER A 122 -7.84 11.20 -5.32
N VAL A 123 -9.09 10.72 -5.22
CA VAL A 123 -9.96 10.98 -4.07
C VAL A 123 -9.36 10.42 -2.77
N VAL A 124 -8.80 9.21 -2.80
CA VAL A 124 -8.17 8.62 -1.61
C VAL A 124 -6.92 9.39 -1.18
N ALA A 125 -6.03 9.73 -2.12
CA ALA A 125 -4.81 10.48 -1.83
C ALA A 125 -5.06 11.93 -1.40
N TYR A 126 -6.21 12.50 -1.78
CA TYR A 126 -6.57 13.87 -1.46
C TYR A 126 -6.74 14.07 0.06
N GLY A 127 -5.92 14.90 0.70
CA GLY A 127 -6.00 15.13 2.16
C GLY A 127 -5.19 14.14 3.03
N SER A 128 -4.71 13.00 2.51
CA SER A 128 -3.76 12.14 3.24
C SER A 128 -2.39 12.81 3.49
N GLY A 129 -2.11 13.94 2.84
CA GLY A 129 -0.91 14.74 3.04
C GLY A 129 -1.01 15.77 4.18
N HIS A 130 -2.18 15.99 4.78
CA HIS A 130 -2.36 17.00 5.86
C HIS A 130 -2.11 16.45 7.27
N ASP A 131 -2.00 15.12 7.44
CA ASP A 131 -1.93 14.49 8.76
C ASP A 131 -0.49 14.29 9.29
N MET A 132 0.53 14.51 8.46
CA MET A 132 1.94 14.33 8.86
C MET A 132 2.59 15.60 9.47
N SER A 133 1.86 16.72 9.54
CA SER A 133 2.37 17.99 10.09
C SER A 133 1.75 18.41 11.42
N SER A 134 0.77 17.67 11.95
CA SER A 134 -0.02 18.11 13.11
C SER A 134 0.06 17.14 14.29
N SER A 135 1.26 16.65 14.60
CA SER A 135 1.52 15.99 15.87
C SER A 135 1.77 17.01 16.99
N SER A 136 0.71 17.68 17.44
CA SER A 136 0.57 18.14 18.84
C SER A 136 -0.82 18.76 19.07
N HIS A 137 -1.83 17.94 19.37
CA HIS A 137 -2.72 18.10 20.52
C HIS A 137 -3.89 17.12 20.44
N THR A 138 -4.00 16.33 21.50
CA THR A 138 -5.20 15.59 21.90
C THR A 138 -6.29 16.59 22.30
N GLU A 139 -7.07 17.05 21.33
CA GLU A 139 -8.43 17.51 21.57
C GLU A 139 -9.34 16.77 20.58
N THR A 140 -10.48 16.31 21.08
CA THR A 140 -11.59 15.74 20.32
C THR A 140 -11.98 16.67 19.17
N LEU A 141 -11.39 16.45 18.00
CA LEU A 141 -11.75 17.12 16.76
C LEU A 141 -13.06 16.50 16.27
N GLU A 142 -14.17 17.12 16.67
CA GLU A 142 -15.30 17.22 15.75
C GLU A 142 -14.77 17.90 14.48
N THR A 143 -14.41 17.11 13.47
CA THR A 143 -14.14 17.61 12.12
C THR A 143 -15.42 18.23 11.60
N LYS A 144 -15.60 19.52 11.89
CA LYS A 144 -16.65 20.33 11.27
C LYS A 144 -16.37 20.30 9.77
N SER A 145 -17.26 19.64 9.03
CA SER A 145 -17.30 19.72 7.58
C SER A 145 -17.15 21.18 7.15
N LYS A 146 -16.21 21.40 6.22
CA LYS A 146 -16.00 22.71 5.62
C LYS A 146 -17.31 23.16 4.97
N ARG A 147 -17.66 24.43 5.16
CA ARG A 147 -18.78 25.04 4.43
C ARG A 147 -18.52 24.97 2.92
N CYS A 148 -19.43 24.36 2.17
CA CYS A 148 -19.36 24.33 0.71
C CYS A 148 -19.24 25.74 0.13
N GLU A 149 -18.27 25.91 -0.76
CA GLU A 149 -18.07 27.09 -1.58
C GLU A 149 -18.80 26.94 -2.93
N GLN A 150 -18.85 28.02 -3.71
CA GLN A 150 -19.53 28.03 -5.01
C GLN A 150 -19.03 26.92 -5.95
N VAL A 151 -17.71 26.67 -5.97
CA VAL A 151 -17.10 25.61 -6.79
C VAL A 151 -17.52 24.20 -6.36
N ASP A 152 -17.82 24.01 -5.07
CA ASP A 152 -18.29 22.74 -4.53
C ASP A 152 -19.74 22.48 -4.96
N LEU A 153 -20.57 23.54 -4.91
CA LEU A 153 -21.95 23.50 -5.37
C LEU A 153 -22.04 23.25 -6.88
N GLU A 154 -21.19 23.89 -7.68
CA GLU A 154 -21.12 23.67 -9.13
C GLU A 154 -20.79 22.21 -9.49
N LEU A 155 -19.92 21.56 -8.71
CA LEU A 155 -19.61 20.15 -8.90
C LEU A 155 -20.78 19.24 -8.50
N LEU A 156 -21.51 19.58 -7.42
CA LEU A 156 -22.72 18.84 -7.02
C LEU A 156 -23.85 19.01 -8.03
N ASP A 157 -24.04 20.21 -8.58
CA ASP A 157 -25.00 20.45 -9.66
C ASP A 157 -24.67 19.61 -10.89
N ALA A 158 -23.39 19.55 -11.28
CA ALA A 158 -22.91 18.68 -12.34
C ALA A 158 -23.17 17.19 -12.05
N LEU A 159 -23.04 16.75 -10.81
CA LEU A 159 -23.38 15.38 -10.39
C LEU A 159 -24.88 15.10 -10.57
N PHE A 160 -25.76 15.98 -10.10
CA PHE A 160 -27.21 15.79 -10.24
C PHE A 160 -27.68 15.83 -11.70
N GLU A 161 -27.11 16.73 -12.50
CA GLU A 161 -27.35 16.77 -13.94
C GLU A 161 -26.89 15.47 -14.60
N THR A 162 -25.69 14.98 -14.27
CA THR A 162 -25.16 13.72 -14.79
C THR A 162 -26.11 12.56 -14.46
N ARG A 163 -26.65 12.50 -13.24
CA ARG A 163 -27.59 11.46 -12.83
C ARG A 163 -28.84 11.46 -13.71
N ALA A 164 -29.46 12.62 -13.91
CA ALA A 164 -30.63 12.74 -14.78
C ALA A 164 -30.32 12.35 -16.24
N LEU A 165 -29.15 12.72 -16.74
CA LEU A 165 -28.71 12.37 -18.10
C LEU A 165 -28.42 10.87 -18.26
N VAL A 166 -27.86 10.22 -17.24
CA VAL A 166 -27.63 8.77 -17.23
C VAL A 166 -28.96 8.03 -17.21
N ASP A 167 -29.90 8.43 -16.35
CA ASP A 167 -31.25 7.84 -16.32
C ASP A 167 -31.95 7.98 -17.67
N ALA A 168 -31.91 9.17 -18.28
CA ALA A 168 -32.47 9.41 -19.60
C ALA A 168 -31.82 8.55 -20.69
N ALA A 169 -30.50 8.35 -20.65
CA ALA A 169 -29.79 7.50 -21.58
C ALA A 169 -30.19 6.01 -21.43
N LEU A 170 -30.33 5.53 -20.20
CA LEU A 170 -30.72 4.13 -19.96
C LEU A 170 -32.18 3.85 -20.31
N LEU A 171 -33.07 4.84 -20.12
CA LEU A 171 -34.46 4.76 -20.56
C LEU A 171 -34.62 4.80 -22.09
N ASP A 172 -33.64 5.36 -22.81
CA ASP A 172 -33.59 5.33 -24.28
C ASP A 172 -32.92 4.05 -24.81
N ASP A 173 -33.66 2.94 -24.76
CA ASP A 173 -33.24 1.63 -25.28
C ASP A 173 -31.87 1.17 -24.73
N LEU A 174 -31.68 1.31 -23.41
CA LEU A 174 -30.48 0.87 -22.70
C LEU A 174 -29.19 1.43 -23.34
N ASP A 175 -29.11 2.75 -23.57
CA ASP A 175 -27.93 3.41 -24.13
C ASP A 175 -26.75 3.44 -23.12
N THR A 176 -26.21 2.26 -22.82
CA THR A 176 -25.05 2.06 -21.97
C THR A 176 -23.80 2.79 -22.48
N PRO A 177 -23.53 2.94 -23.80
CA PRO A 177 -22.40 3.76 -24.26
C PRO A 177 -22.52 5.21 -23.82
N ARG A 178 -23.71 5.80 -23.97
CA ARG A 178 -23.94 7.19 -23.57
C ARG A 178 -23.85 7.36 -22.06
N ALA A 179 -24.48 6.46 -21.30
CA ALA A 179 -24.42 6.47 -19.84
C ALA A 179 -22.97 6.35 -19.33
N LEU A 180 -22.17 5.43 -19.89
CA LEU A 180 -20.75 5.27 -19.53
C LEU A 180 -19.94 6.54 -19.85
N SER A 181 -20.17 7.19 -21.00
CA SER A 181 -19.52 8.45 -21.36
C SER A 181 -19.80 9.56 -20.33
N LEU A 182 -21.07 9.70 -19.93
CA LEU A 182 -21.50 10.72 -18.96
C LEU A 182 -20.81 10.53 -17.60
N VAL A 183 -20.68 9.28 -17.13
CA VAL A 183 -19.95 8.98 -15.89
C VAL A 183 -18.47 9.30 -16.02
N LEU A 184 -17.83 9.00 -17.16
CA LEU A 184 -16.42 9.33 -17.39
C LEU A 184 -16.19 10.86 -17.50
N GLU A 185 -17.16 11.60 -18.03
CA GLU A 185 -17.15 13.06 -18.04
C GLU A 185 -17.24 13.62 -16.61
N LEU A 186 -18.14 13.10 -15.77
CA LEU A 186 -18.23 13.45 -14.34
C LEU A 186 -16.93 13.15 -13.60
N VAL A 187 -16.35 11.97 -13.82
CA VAL A 187 -15.05 11.57 -13.25
C VAL A 187 -13.93 12.54 -13.68
N SER A 188 -13.96 13.01 -14.92
CA SER A 188 -12.99 14.00 -15.42
C SER A 188 -13.18 15.36 -14.73
N ARG A 189 -14.43 15.80 -14.54
CA ARG A 189 -14.75 17.01 -13.75
C ARG A 189 -14.28 16.88 -12.30
N GLY A 190 -14.51 15.73 -11.67
CA GLY A 190 -14.05 15.43 -10.32
C GLY A 190 -12.52 15.50 -10.19
N ASN A 191 -11.77 14.94 -11.14
CA ASN A 191 -10.31 15.07 -11.16
C ASN A 191 -9.84 16.52 -11.30
N ALA A 192 -10.48 17.31 -12.18
CA ALA A 192 -10.15 18.72 -12.37
C ALA A 192 -10.42 19.53 -11.09
N TYR A 193 -11.53 19.25 -10.43
CA TYR A 193 -11.88 19.83 -9.14
C TYR A 193 -10.83 19.50 -8.06
N LEU A 194 -10.45 18.23 -7.91
CA LEU A 194 -9.42 17.81 -6.95
C LEU A 194 -8.06 18.49 -7.21
N LEU A 195 -7.72 18.73 -8.48
CA LEU A 195 -6.50 19.41 -8.86
C LEU A 195 -6.54 20.90 -8.49
N ALA A 196 -7.67 21.56 -8.75
CA ALA A 196 -7.89 22.96 -8.39
C ALA A 196 -7.89 23.18 -6.88
N GLN A 197 -8.40 22.21 -6.11
CA GLN A 197 -8.51 22.27 -4.65
C GLN A 197 -7.23 21.84 -3.90
N ARG A 198 -6.06 21.77 -4.54
CA ARG A 198 -4.79 21.44 -3.85
C ARG A 198 -4.21 22.56 -2.96
N GLY A 199 -4.91 23.69 -2.82
CA GLY A 199 -4.54 24.80 -1.92
C GLY A 199 -5.05 24.63 -0.48
N ASP A 200 -4.93 25.68 0.33
CA ASP A 200 -5.28 25.70 1.78
C ASP A 200 -6.72 25.29 2.10
N SER A 201 -7.63 25.36 1.13
CA SER A 201 -9.05 25.31 1.39
C SER A 201 -9.65 23.91 1.41
N GLY A 202 -9.03 22.87 0.86
CA GLY A 202 -9.58 21.50 0.91
C GLY A 202 -10.96 21.30 0.24
N ALA A 203 -11.22 20.10 -0.29
CA ALA A 203 -12.54 19.67 -0.76
C ALA A 203 -13.36 19.13 0.43
N PRO A 204 -14.63 19.54 0.61
CA PRO A 204 -15.50 18.97 1.63
C PRO A 204 -15.71 17.47 1.39
N ASP A 205 -15.66 16.67 2.46
CA ASP A 205 -15.80 15.21 2.35
C ASP A 205 -17.18 14.81 1.83
N GLU A 206 -18.24 15.58 2.13
CA GLU A 206 -19.60 15.33 1.63
C GLU A 206 -19.68 15.39 0.10
N VAL A 207 -18.90 16.28 -0.53
CA VAL A 207 -18.83 16.41 -1.99
C VAL A 207 -18.15 15.16 -2.57
N LEU A 208 -17.04 14.74 -1.97
CA LEU A 208 -16.29 13.56 -2.39
C LEU A 208 -17.10 12.27 -2.18
N ILE A 209 -17.80 12.14 -1.05
CA ILE A 209 -18.69 11.03 -0.74
C ILE A 209 -19.84 10.98 -1.75
N SER A 210 -20.47 12.11 -2.07
CA SER A 210 -21.57 12.17 -3.04
C SER A 210 -21.12 11.74 -4.44
N LEU A 211 -19.97 12.27 -4.91
CA LEU A 211 -19.41 11.89 -6.21
C LEU A 211 -19.05 10.41 -6.27
N THR A 212 -18.30 9.92 -5.28
CA THR A 212 -17.82 8.54 -5.29
C THR A 212 -18.94 7.53 -5.02
N GLY A 213 -19.94 7.91 -4.21
CA GLY A 213 -21.16 7.13 -4.01
C GLY A 213 -21.91 6.90 -5.31
N TYR A 214 -22.15 7.97 -6.09
CA TYR A 214 -22.82 7.80 -7.39
C TYR A 214 -21.99 6.99 -8.40
N VAL A 215 -20.66 7.15 -8.41
CA VAL A 215 -19.80 6.29 -9.24
C VAL A 215 -19.94 4.82 -8.84
N LEU A 216 -19.96 4.51 -7.54
CA LEU A 216 -20.20 3.14 -7.06
C LEU A 216 -21.59 2.61 -7.49
N GLU A 217 -22.64 3.41 -7.34
CA GLU A 217 -24.00 3.04 -7.79
C GLU A 217 -24.02 2.64 -9.28
N VAL A 218 -23.33 3.39 -10.14
CA VAL A 218 -23.27 3.05 -11.57
C VAL A 218 -22.41 1.79 -11.83
N LEU A 219 -21.31 1.60 -11.09
CA LEU A 219 -20.51 0.38 -11.22
C LEU A 219 -21.32 -0.86 -10.83
N GLU A 220 -22.13 -0.77 -9.77
CA GLU A 220 -23.04 -1.83 -9.35
C GLU A 220 -24.11 -2.07 -10.42
N LEU A 221 -24.76 -1.01 -10.93
CA LEU A 221 -25.77 -1.10 -11.98
C LEU A 221 -25.24 -1.77 -13.26
N PHE A 222 -23.98 -1.51 -13.62
CA PHE A 222 -23.32 -2.10 -14.77
C PHE A 222 -22.67 -3.47 -14.49
N GLY A 223 -22.80 -3.99 -13.28
CA GLY A 223 -22.25 -5.29 -12.89
C GLY A 223 -20.71 -5.33 -12.88
N LEU A 224 -20.05 -4.20 -12.68
CA LEU A 224 -18.59 -4.07 -12.59
C LEU A 224 -18.11 -4.38 -11.17
N GLU A 225 -18.39 -5.61 -10.72
CA GLU A 225 -18.24 -6.07 -9.33
C GLU A 225 -16.80 -5.98 -8.81
N GLY A 226 -15.80 -6.25 -9.66
CA GLY A 226 -14.39 -6.18 -9.27
C GLY A 226 -13.96 -4.76 -8.93
N LEU A 227 -14.26 -3.81 -9.84
CA LEU A 227 -14.03 -2.39 -9.66
C LEU A 227 -14.85 -1.84 -8.48
N HIS A 228 -16.14 -2.20 -8.39
CA HIS A 228 -17.00 -1.78 -7.29
C HIS A 228 -16.43 -2.22 -5.94
N SER A 229 -16.02 -3.48 -5.81
CA SER A 229 -15.42 -4.04 -4.58
C SER A 229 -14.11 -3.34 -4.21
N GLU A 230 -13.22 -3.17 -5.19
CA GLU A 230 -11.95 -2.49 -4.99
C GLU A 230 -12.15 -1.03 -4.53
N PHE A 231 -13.04 -0.30 -5.21
CA PHE A 231 -13.30 1.11 -4.92
C PHE A 231 -14.02 1.28 -3.59
N SER A 232 -14.98 0.41 -3.28
CA SER A 232 -15.63 0.36 -1.97
C SER A 232 -14.59 0.16 -0.86
N ALA A 233 -13.65 -0.78 -1.03
CA ALA A 233 -12.59 -1.00 -0.04
C ALA A 233 -11.66 0.21 0.12
N MET A 234 -11.31 0.87 -0.98
CA MET A 234 -10.54 2.11 -0.99
C MET A 234 -11.24 3.24 -0.23
N LEU A 235 -12.53 3.45 -0.49
CA LEU A 235 -13.33 4.50 0.12
C LEU A 235 -13.65 4.21 1.58
N ARG A 236 -13.88 2.94 1.95
CA ARG A 236 -13.99 2.54 3.36
C ARG A 236 -12.75 2.97 4.13
N ARG A 237 -11.53 2.64 3.67
CA ARG A 237 -10.30 3.09 4.35
C ARG A 237 -10.22 4.59 4.58
N ARG A 238 -10.73 5.39 3.63
CA ARG A 238 -10.74 6.84 3.73
C ARG A 238 -11.81 7.34 4.70
N PHE A 239 -13.06 6.90 4.54
CA PHE A 239 -14.22 7.50 5.17
C PHE A 239 -14.75 6.73 6.41
N THR A 240 -14.45 5.44 6.57
CA THR A 240 -14.88 4.65 7.76
C THR A 240 -13.98 4.82 8.98
N ALA A 241 -13.05 5.79 8.96
CA ALA A 241 -12.51 6.35 10.21
C ALA A 241 -13.60 7.12 11.00
N PHE A 242 -14.76 7.42 10.39
CA PHE A 242 -15.81 8.26 10.97
C PHE A 242 -17.04 7.54 11.54
N GLY A 243 -16.98 6.23 11.77
CA GLY A 243 -17.91 5.56 12.68
C GLY A 243 -18.31 4.17 12.25
N HIS A 244 -17.75 3.16 12.89
CA HIS A 244 -18.40 1.88 13.20
C HIS A 244 -17.62 1.18 14.33
N SER A 245 -18.35 0.51 15.22
CA SER A 245 -17.83 -0.12 16.45
C SER A 245 -16.87 -1.26 16.17
N GLU A 246 -16.02 -1.54 17.16
CA GLU A 246 -14.90 -2.51 17.13
C GLU A 246 -15.27 -3.95 16.72
N THR A 247 -16.55 -4.28 16.61
CA THR A 247 -17.08 -5.65 16.50
C THR A 247 -16.98 -6.28 15.11
N GLN A 248 -16.68 -5.50 14.05
CA GLN A 248 -16.54 -6.03 12.68
C GLN A 248 -15.09 -6.11 12.17
N ARG A 249 -14.12 -5.66 12.97
CA ARG A 249 -12.68 -5.72 12.60
C ARG A 249 -12.13 -7.15 12.50
N GLU A 250 -12.80 -8.14 13.10
CA GLU A 250 -12.29 -9.52 13.17
C GLU A 250 -12.66 -10.40 11.96
N LEU A 251 -13.60 -9.98 11.10
CA LEU A 251 -14.03 -10.79 9.95
C LEU A 251 -13.34 -10.44 8.63
N ASP A 252 -12.70 -9.28 8.53
CA ASP A 252 -12.17 -8.71 7.27
C ASP A 252 -10.66 -9.00 7.05
N GLY A 253 -10.05 -9.84 7.90
CA GLY A 253 -8.61 -10.08 7.97
C GLY A 253 -7.96 -10.86 6.81
N ARG A 254 -8.57 -10.92 5.61
CA ARG A 254 -8.05 -11.75 4.50
C ARG A 254 -8.13 -11.13 3.10
N HIS A 255 -7.84 -9.85 2.95
CA HIS A 255 -7.46 -9.32 1.65
C HIS A 255 -6.16 -8.50 1.77
N GLU A 256 -5.04 -9.08 1.32
CA GLU A 256 -3.78 -8.36 1.11
C GLU A 256 -3.96 -7.35 -0.03
N LEU A 257 -3.59 -6.10 0.22
CA LEU A 257 -4.04 -4.92 -0.53
C LEU A 257 -3.06 -4.37 -1.56
N VAL A 258 -2.02 -5.12 -1.81
CA VAL A 258 -1.00 -4.94 -2.83
C VAL A 258 -0.49 -6.38 -3.06
N SER A 259 -0.35 -6.85 -4.30
CA SER A 259 0.27 -8.17 -4.54
C SER A 259 1.62 -8.19 -3.81
N ARG A 260 2.02 -9.31 -3.20
CA ARG A 260 3.36 -9.42 -2.60
C ARG A 260 4.45 -8.96 -3.56
N ASP A 261 4.27 -9.22 -4.85
CA ASP A 261 5.18 -8.79 -5.91
C ASP A 261 5.26 -7.27 -6.06
N ASP A 262 4.13 -6.56 -5.93
CA ASP A 262 4.05 -5.10 -6.02
C ASP A 262 4.63 -4.43 -4.75
N GLN A 263 4.45 -5.05 -3.58
CA GLN A 263 5.10 -4.61 -2.33
C GLN A 263 6.62 -4.77 -2.42
N GLU A 264 7.09 -5.91 -2.93
CA GLU A 264 8.51 -6.13 -3.19
C GLU A 264 9.06 -5.15 -4.22
N ALA A 265 8.33 -4.87 -5.30
CA ALA A 265 8.75 -3.91 -6.33
C ALA A 265 8.91 -2.49 -5.77
N LEU A 266 8.01 -2.07 -4.88
CA LEU A 266 8.09 -0.79 -4.18
C LEU A 266 9.32 -0.74 -3.27
N ILE A 267 9.56 -1.77 -2.47
CA ILE A 267 10.73 -1.85 -1.58
C ILE A 267 12.03 -1.84 -2.40
N ARG A 268 12.10 -2.59 -3.51
CA ARG A 268 13.26 -2.57 -4.42
C ARG A 268 13.52 -1.18 -5.00
N SER A 269 12.46 -0.45 -5.33
CA SER A 269 12.57 0.92 -5.84
C SER A 269 13.09 1.89 -4.78
N LEU A 270 12.61 1.78 -3.54
CA LEU A 270 13.10 2.56 -2.40
C LEU A 270 14.59 2.28 -2.11
N LEU A 271 15.00 1.01 -2.17
CA LEU A 271 16.40 0.61 -2.02
C LEU A 271 17.30 1.20 -3.11
N LYS A 272 16.85 1.16 -4.36
CA LYS A 272 17.59 1.74 -5.49
C LYS A 272 17.75 3.25 -5.32
N PHE A 273 16.70 3.94 -4.88
CA PHE A 273 16.75 5.37 -4.57
C PHE A 273 17.75 5.67 -3.45
N ARG A 274 17.63 4.99 -2.29
CA ARG A 274 18.57 5.14 -1.17
C ARG A 274 20.01 4.89 -1.61
N ALA A 275 20.26 3.82 -2.37
CA ALA A 275 21.59 3.49 -2.84
C ALA A 275 22.18 4.59 -3.73
N SER A 276 21.37 5.18 -4.62
CA SER A 276 21.78 6.27 -5.51
C SER A 276 22.10 7.55 -4.72
N VAL A 277 21.26 7.91 -3.75
CA VAL A 277 21.47 9.06 -2.86
C VAL A 277 22.74 8.88 -2.03
N ARG A 278 22.97 7.66 -1.50
CA ARG A 278 24.16 7.33 -0.72
C ARG A 278 25.43 7.38 -1.57
N GLU A 279 25.39 6.86 -2.80
CA GLU A 279 26.51 6.93 -3.73
C GLU A 279 26.90 8.38 -4.04
N GLU A 280 25.91 9.23 -4.34
CA GLU A 280 26.14 10.65 -4.62
C GLU A 280 26.75 11.38 -3.42
N ALA A 281 26.22 11.16 -2.22
CA ALA A 281 26.75 11.76 -1.00
C ALA A 281 28.17 11.28 -0.65
N LEU A 282 28.56 10.07 -1.08
CA LEU A 282 29.90 9.52 -0.89
C LEU A 282 30.94 10.01 -1.92
N ARG A 283 30.51 10.63 -3.03
CA ARG A 283 31.44 11.20 -4.03
C ARG A 283 32.21 12.40 -3.50
N ASP A 284 31.56 13.22 -2.66
CA ASP A 284 32.22 14.30 -1.92
C ASP A 284 31.85 14.30 -0.44
N PRO A 285 32.52 13.49 0.39
CA PRO A 285 32.22 13.38 1.82
C PRO A 285 32.50 14.66 2.62
N LYS A 286 33.24 15.62 2.05
CA LYS A 286 33.65 16.85 2.74
C LYS A 286 32.65 17.99 2.55
N GLN A 287 31.70 17.85 1.62
CA GLN A 287 30.67 18.85 1.39
C GLN A 287 29.75 18.98 2.62
N PRO A 288 29.48 20.21 3.10
CA PRO A 288 28.54 20.42 4.18
C PRO A 288 27.12 19.97 3.75
N GLY A 289 26.58 18.98 4.44
CA GLY A 289 25.26 18.39 4.14
C GLY A 289 25.29 16.89 3.85
N ASN A 290 26.35 16.38 3.21
CA ASN A 290 26.44 14.97 2.83
C ASN A 290 26.51 14.04 4.05
N ALA A 291 27.18 14.46 5.13
CA ALA A 291 27.16 13.74 6.41
C ALA A 291 25.73 13.60 6.97
N ARG A 292 24.86 14.61 6.79
CA ARG A 292 23.47 14.58 7.24
C ARG A 292 22.60 13.70 6.35
N VAL A 293 22.83 13.72 5.03
CA VAL A 293 22.16 12.82 4.08
C VAL A 293 22.50 11.37 4.37
N LEU A 294 23.77 11.06 4.65
CA LEU A 294 24.20 9.71 5.04
C LEU A 294 23.54 9.29 6.37
N ALA A 295 23.47 10.18 7.35
CA ALA A 295 22.77 9.92 8.60
C ALA A 295 21.28 9.63 8.40
N LEU A 296 20.58 10.35 7.52
CA LEU A 296 19.18 10.07 7.17
C LEU A 296 19.04 8.71 6.47
N CYS A 297 19.96 8.35 5.57
CA CYS A 297 19.97 7.04 4.93
C CYS A 297 20.21 5.89 5.93
N ASP A 298 20.96 6.15 6.99
CA ASP A 298 21.24 5.19 8.06
C ASP A 298 20.07 5.12 9.05
N ALA A 299 19.39 6.24 9.36
CA ALA A 299 18.16 6.26 10.16
C ALA A 299 17.03 5.46 9.49
N LEU A 300 16.79 5.69 8.20
CA LEU A 300 15.82 4.92 7.42
C LEU A 300 16.12 3.42 7.47
N ARG A 301 17.39 3.03 7.36
CA ARG A 301 17.84 1.62 7.38
C ARG A 301 17.70 0.96 8.74
N ASN A 302 18.12 1.66 9.80
CA ASN A 302 18.37 1.06 11.10
C ASN A 302 17.22 1.29 12.09
N GLU A 303 16.40 2.31 11.86
CA GLU A 303 15.37 2.74 12.81
C GLU A 303 13.97 2.60 12.22
N GLU A 304 13.71 3.15 11.03
CA GLU A 304 12.36 3.19 10.44
C GLU A 304 11.93 1.84 9.83
N LEU A 305 12.69 1.33 8.85
CA LEU A 305 12.32 0.12 8.12
C LEU A 305 12.26 -1.15 8.99
N PRO A 306 13.14 -1.35 9.99
CA PRO A 306 13.02 -2.49 10.90
C PRO A 306 11.71 -2.51 11.71
N GLN A 307 11.14 -1.35 12.08
CA GLN A 307 9.84 -1.29 12.76
C GLN A 307 8.71 -1.86 11.89
N LEU A 308 8.84 -1.69 10.57
CA LEU A 308 7.93 -2.24 9.56
C LEU A 308 8.24 -3.72 9.23
N GLY A 309 9.27 -4.32 9.83
CA GLY A 309 9.70 -5.70 9.55
C GLY A 309 10.53 -5.83 8.27
N ILE A 310 11.13 -4.75 7.79
CA ILE A 310 11.97 -4.73 6.59
C ILE A 310 13.42 -4.51 7.03
N GLN A 311 14.27 -5.52 6.83
CA GLN A 311 15.68 -5.46 7.17
C GLN A 311 16.51 -5.32 5.91
N ILE A 312 17.47 -4.39 5.88
CA ILE A 312 18.32 -4.14 4.69
C ILE A 312 19.76 -4.58 4.95
N GLU A 313 20.28 -5.38 4.02
CA GLU A 313 21.68 -5.75 3.94
C GLU A 313 22.34 -5.08 2.72
N ASP A 314 23.34 -4.24 2.98
CA ASP A 314 24.18 -3.65 1.94
C ASP A 314 25.32 -4.63 1.62
N LEU A 315 25.28 -5.27 0.45
CA LEU A 315 26.28 -6.27 0.04
C LEU A 315 27.49 -5.64 -0.64
N ALA A 316 27.29 -4.55 -1.37
CA ALA A 316 28.32 -3.77 -2.06
C ALA A 316 27.81 -2.34 -2.34
N PRO A 317 28.68 -1.37 -2.70
CA PRO A 317 28.25 -0.04 -3.15
C PRO A 317 27.23 -0.16 -4.29
N GLY A 318 26.06 0.45 -4.12
CA GLY A 318 24.96 0.37 -5.09
C GLY A 318 24.12 -0.92 -5.06
N ARG A 319 24.46 -1.90 -4.19
CA ARG A 319 23.77 -3.20 -4.10
C ARG A 319 23.27 -3.49 -2.69
N SER A 320 21.99 -3.22 -2.47
CA SER A 320 21.26 -3.55 -1.24
C SER A 320 20.24 -4.66 -1.51
N VAL A 321 20.09 -5.58 -0.56
CA VAL A 321 19.01 -6.58 -0.52
C VAL A 321 18.18 -6.37 0.74
N PHE A 322 16.95 -6.90 0.76
CA PHE A 322 16.09 -6.82 1.94
C PHE A 322 15.53 -8.18 2.32
N LYS A 323 15.22 -8.32 3.61
CA LYS A 323 14.51 -9.46 4.20
C LYS A 323 13.25 -8.95 4.89
N LEU A 324 12.15 -9.68 4.72
CA LEU A 324 10.90 -9.44 5.43
C LEU A 324 10.84 -10.33 6.66
N LEU A 325 10.65 -9.74 7.83
CA LEU A 325 10.60 -10.42 9.12
C LEU A 325 9.16 -10.52 9.62
N SER A 326 8.78 -11.72 10.06
CA SER A 326 7.53 -11.93 10.79
C SER A 326 7.53 -11.17 12.12
N ARG A 327 6.35 -11.03 12.73
CA ARG A 327 6.22 -10.36 14.04
C ARG A 327 7.04 -11.06 15.14
N ALA A 328 7.05 -12.40 15.14
CA ALA A 328 7.83 -13.18 16.09
C ALA A 328 9.35 -13.01 15.89
N GLU A 329 9.82 -12.95 14.63
CA GLU A 329 11.24 -12.70 14.33
C GLU A 329 11.68 -11.27 14.70
N ARG A 330 10.78 -10.29 14.59
CA ARG A 330 11.05 -8.90 15.02
C ARG A 330 11.24 -8.80 16.53
N GLU A 331 10.33 -9.40 17.29
CA GLU A 331 10.35 -9.39 18.76
C GLU A 331 11.63 -10.08 19.29
N ALA A 332 12.03 -11.20 18.69
CA ALA A 332 13.29 -11.89 19.02
C ALA A 332 14.55 -11.06 18.71
N GLU A 333 14.62 -10.39 17.55
CA GLU A 333 15.78 -9.54 17.22
C GLU A 333 15.90 -8.31 18.12
N THR A 334 14.77 -7.72 18.55
CA THR A 334 14.80 -6.57 19.47
C THR A 334 15.31 -6.97 20.85
N GLU A 335 14.97 -8.16 21.33
CA GLU A 335 15.48 -8.71 22.59
C GLU A 335 16.99 -9.03 22.50
N ASP A 336 17.46 -9.61 21.39
CA ASP A 336 18.90 -9.88 21.15
C ASP A 336 19.73 -8.59 21.02
N LYS A 337 19.20 -7.55 20.37
CA LYS A 337 19.88 -6.25 20.26
C LYS A 337 19.92 -5.50 21.59
N ALA A 338 18.83 -5.56 22.37
CA ALA A 338 18.76 -4.96 23.70
C ALA A 338 19.76 -5.63 24.67
N THR A 339 19.81 -6.95 24.70
CA THR A 339 20.77 -7.70 25.52
C THR A 339 22.23 -7.46 25.09
N THR A 340 22.51 -7.37 23.79
CA THR A 340 23.86 -7.05 23.29
C THR A 340 24.29 -5.61 23.59
N ALA A 341 23.36 -4.66 23.48
CA ALA A 341 23.60 -3.27 23.86
C ALA A 341 23.86 -3.16 25.37
N ASP A 342 23.01 -3.73 26.21
CA ASP A 342 23.17 -3.74 27.67
C ASP A 342 24.50 -4.38 28.10
N ASN A 343 24.91 -5.48 27.48
CA ASN A 343 26.20 -6.11 27.73
C ASN A 343 27.39 -5.19 27.38
N LYS A 344 27.32 -4.42 26.28
CA LYS A 344 28.34 -3.43 25.92
C LYS A 344 28.36 -2.25 26.91
N THR A 345 27.20 -1.74 27.31
CA THR A 345 27.10 -0.63 28.28
C THR A 345 27.61 -1.05 29.65
N HIS A 346 27.30 -2.27 30.08
CA HIS A 346 27.79 -2.84 31.34
C HIS A 346 29.30 -3.03 31.31
N ALA A 347 29.86 -3.56 30.22
CA ALA A 347 31.31 -3.72 30.05
C ALA A 347 32.05 -2.37 30.03
N LEU A 348 31.47 -1.32 29.44
CA LEU A 348 32.06 0.02 29.44
C LEU A 348 32.04 0.64 30.84
N LYS A 349 30.91 0.54 31.56
CA LYS A 349 30.79 1.01 32.95
C LYS A 349 31.76 0.29 33.87
N GLN A 350 31.93 -1.02 33.72
CA GLN A 350 32.88 -1.81 34.51
C GLN A 350 34.33 -1.38 34.25
N LYS A 351 34.74 -1.22 32.99
CA LYS A 351 36.09 -0.71 32.65
C LYS A 351 36.34 0.70 33.17
N GLN A 352 35.31 1.55 33.18
CA GLN A 352 35.42 2.90 33.71
C GLN A 352 35.54 2.89 35.24
N GLN A 353 34.77 2.06 35.93
CA GLN A 353 34.90 1.87 37.38
C GLN A 353 36.28 1.29 37.77
N GLU A 354 36.79 0.31 37.02
CA GLU A 354 38.14 -0.24 37.22
C GLU A 354 39.21 0.83 37.02
N PHE A 355 39.07 1.65 35.98
CA PHE A 355 39.99 2.77 35.73
C PHE A 355 39.92 3.81 36.86
N GLU A 356 38.73 4.22 37.29
CA GLU A 356 38.56 5.17 38.39
C GLU A 356 39.12 4.64 39.72
N ALA A 357 38.90 3.36 40.03
CA ALA A 357 39.46 2.70 41.21
C ALA A 357 41.00 2.68 41.17
N LEU A 358 41.60 2.39 40.01
CA LEU A 358 43.05 2.49 39.81
C LEU A 358 43.56 3.91 40.07
N MET A 359 42.85 4.94 39.60
CA MET A 359 43.24 6.34 39.80
C MET A 359 43.07 6.84 41.25
N GLN A 360 42.47 6.05 42.15
CA GLN A 360 42.48 6.31 43.60
C GLN A 360 43.77 5.83 44.28
N ILE A 361 44.58 5.03 43.60
CA ILE A 361 45.84 4.51 44.11
C ILE A 361 46.96 5.48 43.72
N SER A 362 47.62 6.08 44.72
CA SER A 362 48.77 6.97 44.47
C SER A 362 49.91 6.19 43.80
N PRO A 363 50.75 6.86 42.98
CA PRO A 363 51.90 6.22 42.34
C PRO A 363 52.80 5.42 43.30
N SER A 364 53.07 5.95 44.49
CA SER A 364 53.87 5.29 45.54
C SER A 364 53.26 4.01 46.10
N GLN A 365 51.97 3.76 45.90
CA GLN A 365 51.27 2.56 46.39
C GLN A 365 50.81 1.64 45.25
N PHE A 366 51.17 1.96 44.00
CA PHE A 366 50.66 1.27 42.82
C PHE A 366 50.96 -0.23 42.83
N PHE A 367 52.19 -0.65 43.12
CA PHE A 367 52.56 -2.07 43.14
C PHE A 367 52.09 -2.82 44.39
N GLN A 368 51.63 -2.11 45.42
CA GLN A 368 51.12 -2.72 46.66
C GLN A 368 49.60 -2.92 46.61
N LYS A 369 48.86 -1.99 45.99
CA LYS A 369 47.39 -1.94 46.05
C LYS A 369 46.68 -2.19 44.72
N ALA A 370 47.36 -2.08 43.58
CA ALA A 370 46.69 -2.32 42.31
C ALA A 370 46.30 -3.81 42.22
N PRO A 371 45.08 -4.14 41.79
CA PRO A 371 44.60 -5.53 41.73
C PRO A 371 45.50 -6.47 40.94
N GLU A 372 46.21 -5.98 39.92
CA GLU A 372 47.15 -6.76 39.10
C GLU A 372 48.41 -7.22 39.86
N PHE A 373 48.77 -6.56 40.96
CA PHE A 373 50.01 -6.81 41.71
C PHE A 373 49.76 -7.20 43.17
N ALA A 374 48.51 -7.39 43.57
CA ALA A 374 48.15 -7.80 44.91
C ALA A 374 48.89 -9.10 45.28
N ASN A 375 49.62 -9.08 46.40
CA ASN A 375 50.41 -10.20 46.94
C ASN A 375 51.52 -10.74 46.03
N ARG A 376 51.95 -9.97 45.01
CA ARG A 376 52.95 -10.43 44.05
C ARG A 376 54.40 -10.16 44.46
N PHE A 377 54.63 -9.12 45.25
CA PHE A 377 55.99 -8.69 45.61
C PHE A 377 56.15 -8.68 47.13
N ASP A 378 57.30 -9.16 47.59
CA ASP A 378 57.55 -9.40 49.02
C ASP A 378 58.20 -8.19 49.71
N THR A 379 59.01 -7.43 48.98
CA THR A 379 59.78 -6.30 49.52
C THR A 379 59.80 -5.11 48.57
N PHE A 380 59.64 -3.91 49.12
CA PHE A 380 59.56 -2.65 48.39
C PHE A 380 60.61 -1.66 48.92
N ASP A 381 61.08 -0.76 48.06
CA ASP A 381 61.95 0.35 48.46
C ASP A 381 61.18 1.54 49.06
N ALA A 382 61.89 2.61 49.42
CA ALA A 382 61.32 3.80 50.05
C ALA A 382 60.30 4.55 49.18
N ASP A 383 60.36 4.38 47.86
CA ASP A 383 59.45 5.00 46.89
C ASP A 383 58.28 4.06 46.51
N GLY A 384 58.22 2.87 47.14
CA GLY A 384 57.17 1.88 46.94
C GLY A 384 57.37 1.00 45.69
N PHE A 385 58.58 0.97 45.13
CA PHE A 385 58.93 0.13 43.99
C PHE A 385 59.36 -1.27 44.46
N PRO A 386 58.90 -2.35 43.81
CA PRO A 386 59.22 -3.72 44.23
C PRO A 386 60.68 -4.05 43.96
N SER A 387 61.32 -4.77 44.88
CA SER A 387 62.73 -5.19 44.79
C SER A 387 62.90 -6.70 44.66
N HIS A 388 62.01 -7.50 45.27
CA HIS A 388 62.01 -8.97 45.18
C HIS A 388 60.61 -9.53 44.84
N GLU A 389 60.59 -10.66 44.14
CA GLU A 389 59.41 -11.46 43.78
C GLU A 389 59.74 -12.92 44.16
N ASP A 390 58.94 -13.54 45.03
CA ASP A 390 59.15 -14.89 45.58
C ASP A 390 60.52 -15.10 46.26
N GLY A 391 60.98 -14.08 47.00
CA GLY A 391 62.27 -14.12 47.71
C GLY A 391 63.53 -13.92 46.85
N GLU A 392 63.40 -13.79 45.53
CA GLU A 392 64.51 -13.54 44.59
C GLU A 392 64.53 -12.08 44.09
N PRO A 393 65.72 -11.49 43.87
CA PRO A 393 65.82 -10.11 43.38
C PRO A 393 65.34 -10.00 41.93
N LEU A 394 64.56 -8.95 41.64
CA LEU A 394 64.02 -8.73 40.29
C LEU A 394 65.13 -8.56 39.24
N SER A 395 64.99 -9.25 38.10
CA SER A 395 65.93 -9.07 36.99
C SER A 395 65.81 -7.67 36.38
N LYS A 396 66.91 -7.16 35.78
CA LYS A 396 66.94 -5.86 35.08
C LYS A 396 65.82 -5.72 34.02
N SER A 397 65.41 -6.83 33.40
CA SER A 397 64.31 -6.85 32.42
C SER A 397 62.94 -6.69 33.09
N GLN A 398 62.71 -7.35 34.22
CA GLN A 398 61.47 -7.21 35.02
C GLN A 398 61.34 -5.81 35.59
N SER A 399 62.40 -5.27 36.21
CA SER A 399 62.37 -3.91 36.78
C SER A 399 62.09 -2.86 35.71
N LYS A 400 62.65 -3.00 34.49
CA LYS A 400 62.38 -2.07 33.38
C LYS A 400 60.92 -2.13 32.90
N LYS A 401 60.30 -3.32 32.90
CA LYS A 401 58.87 -3.47 32.57
C LYS A 401 57.97 -2.84 33.62
N LEU A 402 58.28 -3.03 34.91
CA LEU A 402 57.54 -2.45 36.02
C LEU A 402 57.67 -0.92 36.03
N ALA A 403 58.88 -0.37 35.84
CA ALA A 403 59.10 1.07 35.72
C ALA A 403 58.26 1.71 34.60
N LYS A 404 58.13 1.03 33.45
CA LYS A 404 57.26 1.50 32.34
C LYS A 404 55.78 1.50 32.72
N LYS A 405 55.33 0.54 33.53
CA LYS A 405 53.95 0.50 34.04
C LYS A 405 53.69 1.62 35.05
N LEU A 406 54.65 1.87 35.96
CA LEU A 406 54.55 2.97 36.93
C LEU A 406 54.47 4.34 36.24
N ALA A 407 55.36 4.62 35.30
CA ALA A 407 55.36 5.89 34.55
C ALA A 407 54.05 6.11 33.75
N LYS A 408 53.42 5.03 33.26
CA LYS A 408 52.11 5.11 32.60
C LYS A 408 51.00 5.44 33.61
N HIS A 409 51.06 4.86 34.81
CA HIS A 409 50.11 5.13 35.89
C HIS A 409 50.25 6.57 36.39
N GLU A 410 51.46 7.05 36.65
CA GLU A 410 51.75 8.44 37.05
C GLU A 410 51.16 9.46 36.07
N LYS A 411 51.40 9.26 34.77
CA LYS A 411 50.86 10.14 33.74
C LYS A 411 49.32 10.13 33.69
N SER A 412 48.70 8.96 33.90
CA SER A 412 47.25 8.82 33.91
C SER A 412 46.62 9.41 35.18
N TYR A 413 47.26 9.19 36.34
CA TYR A 413 46.88 9.70 37.64
C TYR A 413 46.92 11.23 37.68
N ALA A 414 48.02 11.84 37.21
CA ALA A 414 48.15 13.30 37.13
C ALA A 414 47.05 13.90 36.25
N LYS A 415 46.85 13.35 35.04
CA LYS A 415 45.83 13.84 34.10
C LYS A 415 44.40 13.70 34.65
N PHE A 416 44.10 12.58 35.32
CA PHE A 416 42.77 12.33 35.91
C PHE A 416 42.43 13.37 36.98
N TRP A 417 43.36 13.64 37.90
CA TRP A 417 43.14 14.60 38.98
C TRP A 417 43.26 16.07 38.54
N GLU A 418 44.04 16.38 37.50
CA GLU A 418 44.03 17.71 36.87
C GLU A 418 42.67 18.03 36.25
N SER A 419 42.05 17.06 35.54
CA SER A 419 40.75 17.26 34.88
C SER A 419 39.57 17.46 35.84
N ARG A 420 39.74 17.13 37.13
CA ARG A 420 38.73 17.31 38.19
C ARG A 420 38.98 18.53 39.08
N ARG A 421 40.05 19.30 38.82
CA ARG A 421 40.33 20.58 39.51
C ARG A 421 39.80 21.81 38.76
N GLN A 422 39.38 21.66 37.50
CA GLN A 422 38.58 22.63 36.76
C GLN A 422 37.10 22.34 36.97
#